data_AF-A0A2M7C028-F1
#
_entry.id   AF-A0A2M7C028-F1
#
_cell.length_a   1.000
_cell.length_b   1.000
_cell.length_c   1.000
_cell.angle_alpha   90.00
_cell.angle_beta   90.00
_cell.angle_gamma   90.00
#
_symmetry.space_group_name_H-M   'P 1'
#
loop_
_entity.id
_entity.type
_entity.pdbx_description
1 polymer ?
#
loop_
_entity_poly.entity_id
_entity_poly.type
_entity_poly.pdbx_seq_one_letter_code
_entity_poly.pdbx_strand_id
1 'polypeptide(L)'
;MNKSDHFFARVEGLLDRLESILPGARAIAPDWQAAAAFRWDHLQRSLHPVVNFQRISLSDLLGIDDQKQRIAQNTQQFVRGGTANNVLLSGARGTGKSSLVKALLNE
;
A
#
# COMPACT_ATOMS: atom_id res chain seq x y z
N MET A 1 -31.29 -19.36 34.88
CA MET A 1 -30.92 -18.62 33.65
C MET A 1 -32.10 -17.73 33.30
N ASN A 2 -31.97 -16.42 33.47
CA ASN A 2 -33.08 -15.47 33.29
C ASN A 2 -33.26 -15.14 31.79
N LYS A 3 -34.48 -14.77 31.38
CA LYS A 3 -34.78 -14.34 29.99
C LYS A 3 -33.84 -13.23 29.50
N SER A 4 -33.41 -12.35 30.40
CA SER A 4 -32.45 -11.28 30.12
C SER A 4 -31.08 -11.83 29.71
N ASP A 5 -30.57 -12.87 30.37
CA ASP A 5 -29.27 -13.47 30.05
C ASP A 5 -29.27 -14.05 28.63
N HIS A 6 -30.37 -14.70 28.24
CA HIS A 6 -30.55 -15.22 26.88
C HIS A 6 -30.67 -14.10 25.84
N PHE A 7 -31.29 -12.97 26.19
CA PHE A 7 -31.38 -11.82 25.29
C PHE A 7 -30.00 -11.20 25.06
N PHE A 8 -29.21 -10.96 26.12
CA PHE A 8 -27.86 -10.42 25.99
C PHE A 8 -26.94 -11.33 25.19
N ALA A 9 -26.95 -12.64 25.44
CA ALA A 9 -26.17 -13.59 24.66
C ALA A 9 -26.52 -13.58 23.16
N ARG A 10 -27.80 -13.35 22.83
CA ARG A 10 -28.26 -13.27 21.43
C ARG A 10 -27.88 -11.94 20.78
N VAL A 11 -27.85 -10.85 21.54
CA VAL A 11 -27.38 -9.53 21.07
C VAL A 11 -25.87 -9.53 20.85
N GLU A 12 -25.09 -10.08 21.77
CA GLU A 12 -23.63 -10.25 21.59
C GLU A 12 -23.33 -11.08 20.33
N GLY A 13 -23.99 -12.24 20.18
CA GLY A 13 -23.83 -13.05 18.99
C GLY A 13 -24.30 -12.39 17.68
N LEU A 14 -25.19 -11.39 17.74
CA LEU A 14 -25.56 -10.56 16.59
C LEU A 14 -24.50 -9.51 16.30
N LEU A 15 -23.96 -8.86 17.33
CA LEU A 15 -22.92 -7.84 17.21
C LEU A 15 -21.64 -8.44 16.60
N ASP A 16 -21.21 -9.63 17.05
CA ASP A 16 -20.04 -10.32 16.48
C ASP A 16 -20.21 -10.60 14.97
N ARG A 17 -21.42 -11.01 14.55
CA ARG A 17 -21.72 -11.27 13.13
C ARG A 17 -21.75 -9.97 12.33
N LEU A 18 -22.30 -8.90 12.90
CA LEU A 18 -22.30 -7.58 12.25
C LEU A 18 -20.87 -7.05 12.10
N GLU A 19 -20.02 -7.17 13.12
CA GLU A 19 -18.60 -6.80 13.03
C GLU A 19 -17.88 -7.58 11.92
N SER A 20 -18.22 -8.86 11.70
CA SER A 20 -17.63 -9.66 10.63
C SER A 20 -18.03 -9.24 9.21
N ILE A 21 -19.15 -8.54 9.06
CA ILE A 21 -19.72 -8.13 7.76
C ILE A 21 -19.48 -6.63 7.50
N LEU A 22 -19.21 -5.84 8.54
CA LEU A 22 -18.95 -4.41 8.43
C LEU A 22 -17.60 -4.14 7.75
N PRO A 23 -17.57 -3.36 6.64
CA PRO A 23 -16.33 -2.98 5.98
C PRO A 23 -15.42 -2.20 6.95
N GLY A 24 -14.18 -2.66 7.11
CA GLY A 24 -13.18 -1.95 7.92
C GLY A 24 -13.33 -2.08 9.43
N ALA A 25 -14.09 -3.06 9.95
CA ALA A 25 -14.19 -3.34 11.39
C ALA A 25 -12.86 -3.77 12.02
N ARG A 26 -11.94 -4.33 11.23
CA ARG A 26 -10.52 -4.55 11.60
C ARG A 26 -9.62 -4.36 10.39
N ALA A 27 -8.69 -3.40 10.48
CA ALA A 27 -7.58 -3.32 9.53
C ALA A 27 -6.63 -4.50 9.82
N ILE A 28 -6.80 -5.60 9.10
CA ILE A 28 -5.88 -6.73 9.17
C ILE A 28 -4.65 -6.37 8.33
N ALA A 29 -3.47 -6.45 8.93
CA ALA A 29 -2.23 -6.28 8.19
C ALA A 29 -2.14 -7.36 7.10
N PRO A 30 -1.81 -7.01 5.85
CA PRO A 30 -1.64 -8.00 4.81
C PRO A 30 -0.44 -8.90 5.15
N ASP A 31 -0.39 -10.09 4.53
CA ASP A 31 0.85 -10.83 4.45
C ASP A 31 1.85 -10.04 3.59
N TRP A 32 2.85 -9.44 4.23
CA TRP A 32 3.88 -8.65 3.58
C TRP A 32 4.77 -9.46 2.64
N GLN A 33 4.77 -10.80 2.75
CA GLN A 33 5.50 -11.68 1.84
C GLN A 33 4.68 -12.03 0.58
N ALA A 34 3.38 -11.75 0.55
CA ALA A 34 2.51 -12.12 -0.57
C ALA A 34 2.78 -11.34 -1.87
N ALA A 35 3.32 -10.12 -1.77
CA ALA A 35 3.66 -9.29 -2.92
C ALA A 35 4.67 -8.19 -2.56
N ALA A 36 5.39 -7.69 -3.57
CA ALA A 36 6.24 -6.51 -3.41
C ALA A 36 5.46 -5.19 -3.33
N ALA A 37 4.24 -5.16 -3.88
CA ALA A 37 3.40 -3.96 -3.91
C ALA A 37 2.00 -4.24 -3.37
N PHE A 38 1.43 -3.24 -2.72
CA PHE A 38 0.09 -3.28 -2.16
C PHE A 38 -0.70 -2.04 -2.58
N ARG A 39 -1.99 -2.23 -2.84
CA ARG A 39 -2.95 -1.15 -3.08
C ARG A 39 -3.80 -0.96 -1.84
N TRP A 40 -3.92 0.28 -1.38
CA TRP A 40 -4.85 0.64 -0.33
C TRP A 40 -6.29 0.67 -0.87
N ASP A 41 -7.19 -0.09 -0.23
CA ASP A 41 -8.63 -0.04 -0.45
C ASP A 41 -9.26 0.81 0.65
N HIS A 42 -9.82 1.97 0.27
CA HIS A 42 -10.44 2.90 1.22
C HIS A 42 -11.75 2.37 1.81
N LEU A 43 -12.49 1.53 1.07
CA LEU A 43 -13.77 0.99 1.53
C LEU A 43 -13.55 -0.11 2.55
N GLN A 44 -12.61 -1.01 2.25
CA GLN A 44 -12.28 -2.13 3.13
C GLN A 44 -11.25 -1.77 4.21
N ARG A 45 -10.62 -0.60 4.11
CA ARG A 45 -9.54 -0.12 5.00
C ARG A 45 -8.42 -1.15 5.13
N SER A 46 -8.04 -1.74 4.00
CA SER A 46 -7.13 -2.86 3.89
C SER A 46 -6.12 -2.65 2.76
N LEU A 47 -4.98 -3.34 2.87
CA LEU A 47 -3.99 -3.42 1.80
C LEU A 47 -4.19 -4.72 1.01
N HIS A 48 -4.33 -4.60 -0.31
CA HIS A 48 -4.46 -5.73 -1.22
C HIS A 48 -3.18 -5.93 -2.01
N PRO A 49 -2.64 -7.16 -2.07
CA PRO A 49 -1.43 -7.44 -2.84
C PRO A 49 -1.67 -7.19 -4.33
N VAL A 50 -0.70 -6.55 -4.99
CA VAL A 50 -0.66 -6.37 -6.44
C VAL A 50 0.26 -7.43 -7.02
N VAL A 51 -0.33 -8.55 -7.45
CA VAL A 51 0.42 -9.72 -7.95
C VAL A 51 1.05 -9.46 -9.32
N ASN A 52 0.37 -8.70 -10.18
CA ASN A 52 0.82 -8.42 -11.53
C ASN A 52 1.01 -6.92 -11.76
N PHE A 53 2.27 -6.51 -11.89
CA PHE A 53 2.65 -5.16 -12.28
C PHE A 53 3.85 -5.22 -13.23
N GLN A 54 3.98 -4.19 -14.08
CA GLN A 54 5.13 -4.08 -14.97
C GLN A 54 6.41 -3.92 -14.15
N ARG A 55 7.35 -4.84 -14.35
CA ARG A 55 8.71 -4.74 -13.82
C ARG A 55 9.54 -3.89 -14.77
N ILE A 56 9.80 -2.66 -14.36
CA ILE A 56 10.64 -1.70 -15.06
C ILE A 56 11.86 -1.50 -14.16
N SER A 57 13.08 -1.61 -14.68
CA SER A 57 14.30 -1.29 -13.94
C SER A 57 14.65 0.19 -14.09
N LEU A 58 15.41 0.78 -13.15
CA LEU A 58 15.96 2.12 -13.37
C LEU A 58 16.89 2.15 -14.59
N SER A 59 17.53 1.02 -14.93
CA SER A 59 18.36 0.90 -16.14
C SER A 59 17.57 1.07 -17.43
N ASP A 60 16.27 0.77 -17.43
CA ASP A 60 15.43 0.81 -18.64
C ASP A 60 15.01 2.23 -19.03
N LEU A 61 15.15 3.20 -18.11
CA LEU A 61 14.79 4.59 -18.35
C LEU A 61 15.99 5.33 -18.93
N LEU A 62 15.93 5.80 -20.17
CA LEU A 62 17.10 6.40 -20.81
C LEU A 62 17.13 7.94 -20.69
N GLY A 63 18.33 8.52 -20.60
CA GLY A 63 18.54 9.97 -20.66
C GLY A 63 18.13 10.76 -19.41
N ILE A 64 17.96 10.09 -18.26
CA ILE A 64 17.55 10.71 -16.99
C ILE A 64 18.40 10.25 -15.79
N ASP A 65 19.68 9.97 -16.02
CA ASP A 65 20.56 9.34 -15.03
C ASP A 65 20.69 10.16 -13.74
N ASP A 66 20.79 11.48 -13.85
CA ASP A 66 20.82 12.39 -12.69
C ASP A 66 19.53 12.30 -11.86
N GLN A 67 18.37 12.23 -12.52
CA GLN A 67 17.08 12.09 -11.84
C GLN A 67 16.96 10.74 -11.14
N LYS A 68 17.44 9.65 -11.77
CA LYS A 68 17.48 8.32 -11.15
C LYS A 68 18.32 8.31 -9.89
N GLN A 69 19.54 8.85 -9.95
CA GLN A 69 20.44 8.87 -8.80
C GLN A 69 19.84 9.65 -7.63
N ARG A 70 19.31 10.85 -7.90
CA ARG A 70 18.71 11.70 -6.85
C ARG A 70 17.50 11.04 -6.19
N ILE A 71 16.60 10.45 -6.98
CA ILE A 71 15.40 9.82 -6.43
C ILE A 71 15.73 8.50 -5.72
N ALA A 72 16.67 7.70 -6.21
CA ALA A 72 17.13 6.48 -5.54
C ALA A 72 17.78 6.79 -4.19
N GLN A 73 18.69 7.76 -4.13
CA GLN A 73 19.32 8.19 -2.88
C GLN A 73 18.28 8.71 -1.86
N ASN A 74 17.37 9.58 -2.30
CA ASN A 74 16.30 10.11 -1.45
C ASN A 74 15.39 9.00 -0.90
N THR A 75 15.05 8.02 -1.74
CA THR A 75 14.20 6.88 -1.37
C THR A 75 14.92 5.95 -0.39
N GLN A 76 16.21 5.66 -0.61
CA GLN A 76 17.03 4.88 0.33
C GLN A 76 17.14 5.57 1.70
N GLN A 77 17.28 6.90 1.73
CA GLN A 77 17.27 7.64 2.99
C GLN A 77 15.92 7.52 3.71
N PHE A 78 14.81 7.67 2.98
CA PHE A 78 13.46 7.51 3.53
C PHE A 78 13.24 6.11 4.13
N VAL A 79 13.59 5.06 3.39
CA VAL A 79 13.44 3.65 3.83
C VAL A 79 14.29 3.35 5.07
N ARG A 80 15.46 3.98 5.21
CA ARG A 80 16.34 3.86 6.39
C ARG A 80 15.89 4.70 7.59
N GLY A 81 14.75 5.41 7.50
CA GLY A 81 14.26 6.30 8.56
C GLY A 81 15.04 7.61 8.69
N GLY A 82 15.84 7.97 7.68
CA GLY A 82 16.55 9.24 7.62
C GLY A 82 15.67 10.39 7.12
N THR A 83 16.25 11.59 7.08
CA THR A 83 15.62 12.75 6.44
C THR A 83 15.48 12.52 4.94
N ALA A 84 14.30 12.70 4.38
CA ALA A 84 14.07 12.61 2.95
C ALA A 84 13.16 13.75 2.49
N ASN A 85 13.29 14.13 1.22
CA ASN A 85 12.50 15.17 0.60
C ASN A 85 11.24 14.59 -0.06
N ASN A 86 10.16 15.37 -0.04
CA ASN A 86 9.01 15.11 -0.90
C ASN A 86 9.42 15.34 -2.36
N VAL A 87 9.09 14.39 -3.24
CA VAL A 87 9.49 14.44 -4.66
C VAL A 87 8.32 14.92 -5.51
N LEU A 88 8.51 16.01 -6.24
CA LEU A 88 7.61 16.45 -7.31
C LEU A 88 8.14 15.94 -8.66
N LEU A 89 7.38 15.07 -9.32
CA LEU A 89 7.68 14.60 -10.67
C LEU A 89 6.92 15.45 -11.70
N SER A 90 7.62 16.30 -12.43
CA SER A 90 7.07 17.18 -13.47
C SER A 90 7.50 16.78 -14.88
N GLY A 91 6.70 17.17 -15.88
CA GLY A 91 6.99 16.93 -17.31
C GLY A 91 5.76 16.52 -18.11
N ALA A 92 5.84 16.59 -19.44
CA ALA A 92 4.73 16.26 -20.34
C ALA A 92 4.25 14.80 -20.22
N ARG A 93 3.07 14.48 -20.77
CA ARG A 93 2.59 13.08 -20.86
C ARG A 93 3.62 12.23 -21.60
N GLY A 94 3.85 11.00 -21.12
CA GLY A 94 4.79 10.06 -21.77
C GLY A 94 6.26 10.21 -21.38
N THR A 95 6.63 11.18 -20.55
CA THR A 95 8.02 11.41 -20.07
C THR A 95 8.51 10.43 -19.00
N GLY A 96 7.82 9.30 -18.79
CA GLY A 96 8.30 8.26 -17.87
C GLY A 96 8.17 8.54 -16.37
N LYS A 97 7.47 9.60 -15.93
CA LYS A 97 7.26 9.90 -14.48
C LYS A 97 6.74 8.71 -13.67
N SER A 98 5.64 8.10 -14.11
CA SER A 98 5.08 6.93 -13.43
C SER A 98 5.99 5.70 -13.55
N SER A 99 6.73 5.58 -14.66
CA SER A 99 7.71 4.51 -14.86
C SER A 99 8.87 4.64 -13.89
N LEU A 100 9.33 5.87 -13.59
CA LEU A 100 10.37 6.13 -12.61
C LEU A 100 9.97 5.69 -11.20
N VAL A 101 8.74 6.00 -10.78
CA VAL A 101 8.22 5.55 -9.48
C VAL A 101 8.10 4.02 -9.42
N LYS A 102 7.60 3.40 -10.49
CA LYS A 102 7.50 1.93 -10.57
C LYS A 102 8.86 1.26 -10.60
N ALA A 103 9.87 1.90 -11.18
CA ALA A 103 11.20 1.36 -11.28
C ALA A 103 11.89 1.27 -9.91
N LEU A 104 11.68 2.27 -9.05
CA LEU A 104 12.19 2.27 -7.67
C LEU A 104 11.71 1.10 -6.82
N LEU A 105 10.58 0.48 -7.16
CA LEU A 105 10.10 -0.72 -6.46
C LEU A 105 10.99 -1.94 -6.70
N ASN A 106 11.73 -1.96 -7.82
CA ASN A 106 12.55 -3.10 -8.23
C ASN A 106 14.04 -2.95 -7.84
N GLU A 107 14.37 -1.92 -7.06
CA GLU A 107 15.74 -1.59 -6.60
C GLU A 107 15.85 -1.74 -5.08
#